data_AF-A0A8B9K4H1-F1
#
_entry.id   AF-A0A8B9K4H1-F1
#
_cell.length_a   1.000
_cell.length_b   1.000
_cell.length_c   1.000
_cell.angle_alpha   90.00
_cell.angle_beta   90.00
_cell.angle_gamma   90.00
#
_symmetry.space_group_name_H-M   'P 1'
#
loop_
_entity.id
_entity.type
_entity.pdbx_description
1 polymer ?
#
loop_
_entity_poly.entity_id
_entity_poly.type
_entity_poly.pdbx_seq_one_letter_code
_entity_poly.pdbx_strand_id
1 'polypeptide(L)'
;SCLLTLALLTAAPLVKTVTNFKQVSKTLEDFDVEEQPSSILEEKYPNLKVIQSAVRGLHADQHTLQTENGQIIHYEKLCICTGGRPKLLNQDTPNVLGIRDTDSAQEFQKHLSKAKRMLVVGNGGIALELVIYSIFIYITFMMYKADKPERALPCKRARYTTDKTTASIEGTSRELGSALGPDWHEGISLRGTEEVSHRVHLDYECEIEKIYSQQDFLQSPLYSQKSQDLGVWPVYAHLTNGKTYGCDFIVSATGVVPNTEPFLKGNKFELAEDRGLRVNDHMQTSEPDVYAAGDVCTAGWEHSALWQQMRLWTQARQMGWYAARCIAAEVSGEAIELDFCFELFSHITKFFNYKVMILFFILIYSKRLALEPIEPYFSLYIVSEFNEEWTNRNATNDLK
;
A
#
# COMPACT_ATOMS: atom_id res chain seq x y z
N SER A 1 9.09 -35.11 19.09
CA SER A 1 8.70 -33.81 18.52
C SER A 1 9.25 -33.74 17.11
N CYS A 2 8.43 -33.96 16.09
CA CYS A 2 8.86 -33.72 14.71
C CYS A 2 9.03 -32.21 14.56
N LEU A 3 10.24 -31.72 14.31
CA LEU A 3 10.46 -30.30 14.02
C LEU A 3 9.78 -29.99 12.68
N LEU A 4 8.73 -29.17 12.72
CA LEU A 4 8.10 -28.64 11.51
C LEU A 4 9.19 -27.96 10.65
N THR A 5 9.38 -28.47 9.45
CA THR A 5 10.27 -27.85 8.46
C THR A 5 9.49 -26.74 7.78
N LEU A 6 9.98 -25.51 7.86
CA LEU A 6 9.36 -24.34 7.24
C LEU A 6 10.14 -23.97 5.99
N ALA A 7 9.43 -23.55 4.94
CA ALA A 7 10.03 -23.00 3.74
C ALA A 7 9.48 -21.60 3.47
N LEU A 8 10.36 -20.62 3.31
CA LEU A 8 10.03 -19.28 2.82
C LEU A 8 10.43 -19.18 1.35
N LEU A 9 9.44 -19.11 0.46
CA LEU A 9 9.65 -18.85 -0.96
C LEU A 9 9.51 -17.35 -1.22
N THR A 10 10.57 -16.70 -1.69
CA THR A 10 10.60 -15.26 -1.97
C THR A 10 11.25 -14.96 -3.32
N ALA A 11 10.68 -14.03 -4.08
CA ALA A 11 11.30 -13.55 -5.32
C ALA A 11 12.43 -12.54 -5.04
N ALA A 12 12.35 -11.82 -3.92
CA ALA A 12 13.30 -10.80 -3.53
C ALA A 12 14.52 -11.40 -2.81
N PRO A 13 15.75 -10.96 -3.12
CA PRO A 13 16.94 -11.35 -2.37
C PRO A 13 16.94 -10.78 -0.95
N LEU A 14 16.29 -9.61 -0.78
CA LEU A 14 16.17 -8.89 0.48
C LEU A 14 14.77 -9.11 1.08
N VAL A 15 14.70 -9.07 2.41
CA VAL A 15 13.46 -9.15 3.18
C VAL A 15 13.49 -8.14 4.31
N LYS A 16 12.32 -7.59 4.65
CA LYS A 16 12.16 -6.79 5.86
C LYS A 16 12.07 -7.70 7.08
N THR A 17 13.03 -7.56 7.99
CA THR A 17 13.12 -8.32 9.22
C THR A 17 12.82 -7.42 10.41
N VAL A 18 12.18 -8.01 11.43
CA VAL A 18 11.98 -7.36 12.72
C VAL A 18 13.25 -7.55 13.56
N THR A 19 13.85 -6.45 13.97
CA THR A 19 15.04 -6.39 14.83
C THR A 19 14.69 -5.71 16.16
N ASN A 20 15.54 -5.90 17.18
CA ASN A 20 15.40 -5.27 18.50
C ASN A 20 14.03 -5.41 19.19
N PHE A 21 13.31 -6.51 18.92
CA PHE A 21 11.98 -6.76 19.49
C PHE A 21 11.98 -6.78 21.02
N LYS A 22 11.05 -6.01 21.61
CA LYS A 22 10.81 -5.91 23.04
C LYS A 22 9.31 -6.00 23.32
N GLN A 23 8.93 -6.99 24.12
CA GLN A 23 7.59 -7.05 24.69
C GLN A 23 7.50 -6.05 25.86
N VAL A 24 6.86 -4.90 25.65
CA VAL A 24 6.73 -3.86 26.69
C VAL A 24 5.57 -4.19 27.64
N SER A 25 4.47 -4.72 27.12
CA SER A 25 3.32 -5.19 27.91
C SER A 25 2.60 -6.32 27.17
N LYS A 26 1.49 -6.85 27.72
CA LYS A 26 0.67 -7.86 27.03
C LYS A 26 0.16 -7.42 25.64
N THR A 27 0.04 -6.12 25.39
CA THR A 27 -0.52 -5.56 24.16
C THR A 27 0.37 -4.49 23.52
N LEU A 28 1.59 -4.28 24.03
CA LEU A 28 2.51 -3.26 23.54
C LEU A 28 3.85 -3.89 23.24
N GLU A 29 4.32 -3.66 22.02
CA GLU A 29 5.56 -4.18 21.47
C GLU A 29 6.35 -2.99 20.91
N ASP A 30 7.67 -3.08 21.02
CA ASP A 30 8.61 -2.11 20.49
C ASP A 30 9.63 -2.88 19.65
N PHE A 31 9.90 -2.44 18.43
CA PHE A 31 10.78 -3.14 17.50
C PHE A 31 11.19 -2.25 16.34
N ASP A 32 12.31 -2.60 15.72
CA ASP A 32 12.80 -1.97 14.50
C ASP A 32 12.49 -2.85 13.29
N VAL A 33 12.47 -2.23 12.10
CA VAL A 33 12.29 -2.93 10.82
C VAL A 33 13.47 -2.59 9.93
N GLU A 34 14.24 -3.60 9.55
CA GLU A 34 15.43 -3.46 8.72
C GLU A 34 15.30 -4.30 7.45
N GLU A 35 15.89 -3.85 6.34
CA GLU A 35 16.01 -4.66 5.13
C GLU A 35 17.32 -5.45 5.18
N GLN A 36 17.23 -6.78 5.11
CA GLN A 36 18.37 -7.69 5.26
C GLN A 36 18.33 -8.79 4.18
N PRO A 37 19.49 -9.39 3.82
CA PRO A 37 19.51 -10.56 2.94
C PRO A 37 18.65 -11.69 3.51
N SER A 38 17.83 -12.30 2.66
CA SER A 38 16.93 -13.39 3.07
C SER A 38 17.65 -14.60 3.68
N SER A 39 18.92 -14.83 3.32
CA SER A 39 19.78 -15.88 3.89
C SER A 39 19.97 -15.77 5.40
N ILE A 40 19.89 -14.56 5.99
CA ILE A 40 20.06 -14.36 7.44
C ILE A 40 18.96 -15.08 8.25
N LEU A 41 17.80 -15.34 7.63
CA LEU A 41 16.70 -16.03 8.27
C LEU A 41 17.01 -17.51 8.50
N GLU A 42 17.76 -18.16 7.61
CA GLU A 42 18.21 -19.55 7.81
C GLU A 42 19.22 -19.64 8.95
N GLU A 43 20.12 -18.65 9.09
CA GLU A 43 21.08 -18.58 10.20
C GLU A 43 20.37 -18.42 11.55
N LYS A 44 19.30 -17.61 11.58
CA LYS A 44 18.53 -17.32 12.79
C LYS A 44 17.58 -18.46 13.17
N TYR A 45 17.05 -19.18 12.20
CA TYR A 45 16.03 -20.21 12.40
C TYR A 45 16.45 -21.53 11.73
N PRO A 46 17.04 -22.48 12.49
CA PRO A 46 17.60 -23.72 11.93
C PRO A 46 16.61 -24.64 11.20
N ASN A 47 15.31 -24.48 11.43
CA ASN A 47 14.23 -25.24 10.77
C ASN A 47 13.57 -24.49 9.62
N LEU A 48 14.07 -23.31 9.25
CA LEU A 48 13.60 -22.51 8.13
C LEU A 48 14.56 -22.66 6.95
N LYS A 49 13.99 -22.96 5.79
CA LYS A 49 14.68 -22.93 4.51
C LYS A 49 14.16 -21.77 3.67
N VAL A 50 15.05 -20.98 3.09
CA VAL A 50 14.74 -19.89 2.18
C VAL A 50 14.99 -20.35 0.75
N ILE A 51 13.98 -20.20 -0.10
CA ILE A 51 14.05 -20.53 -1.52
C ILE A 51 13.85 -19.22 -2.28
N GLN A 52 14.90 -18.77 -2.98
CA GLN A 52 14.82 -17.55 -3.77
C GLN A 52 14.31 -17.85 -5.18
N SER A 53 13.00 -17.74 -5.39
CA SER A 53 12.36 -17.83 -6.70
C SER A 53 10.95 -17.25 -6.66
N ALA A 54 10.49 -16.70 -7.79
CA ALA A 54 9.09 -16.33 -7.95
C ALA A 54 8.22 -17.57 -8.18
N VAL A 55 6.97 -17.52 -7.74
CA VAL A 55 5.97 -18.55 -8.05
C VAL A 55 5.43 -18.30 -9.45
N ARG A 56 5.47 -19.34 -10.27
CA ARG A 56 4.87 -19.36 -11.61
C ARG A 56 3.45 -19.91 -11.58
N GLY A 57 3.19 -20.88 -10.73
CA GLY A 57 1.91 -21.57 -10.67
C GLY A 57 1.73 -22.38 -9.39
N LEU A 58 0.46 -22.66 -9.06
CA LEU A 58 0.05 -23.54 -7.97
C LEU A 58 -0.84 -24.65 -8.53
N HIS A 59 -0.61 -25.88 -8.11
CA HIS A 59 -1.51 -27.02 -8.30
C HIS A 59 -1.98 -27.48 -6.91
N ALA A 60 -3.08 -26.89 -6.44
CA ALA A 60 -3.55 -27.09 -5.07
C ALA A 60 -4.02 -28.53 -4.81
N ASP A 61 -4.62 -29.16 -5.83
CA ASP A 61 -5.06 -30.57 -5.81
C ASP A 61 -3.91 -31.57 -5.65
N GLN A 62 -2.69 -31.18 -6.05
CA GLN A 62 -1.48 -31.99 -5.98
C GLN A 62 -0.53 -31.55 -4.86
N HIS A 63 -0.90 -30.51 -4.10
CA HIS A 63 -0.05 -29.86 -3.10
C HIS A 63 1.34 -29.48 -3.65
N THR A 64 1.39 -28.89 -4.85
CA THR A 64 2.65 -28.47 -5.48
C THR A 64 2.65 -27.03 -5.96
N LEU A 65 3.80 -26.37 -5.78
CA LEU A 65 4.12 -25.07 -6.36
C LEU A 65 5.16 -25.24 -7.46
N GLN A 66 4.95 -24.54 -8.57
CA GLN A 66 5.95 -24.40 -9.63
C GLN A 66 6.60 -23.03 -9.53
N THR A 67 7.92 -22.99 -9.51
CA THR A 67 8.71 -21.75 -9.48
C THR A 67 9.20 -21.35 -10.88
N GLU A 68 9.59 -20.08 -11.04
CA GLU A 68 10.15 -19.57 -12.29
C GLU A 68 11.48 -20.23 -12.68
N ASN A 69 12.28 -20.69 -11.70
CA ASN A 69 13.50 -21.45 -11.96
C ASN A 69 13.24 -22.94 -12.31
N GLY A 70 11.97 -23.35 -12.47
CA GLY A 70 11.57 -24.69 -12.88
C GLY A 70 11.52 -25.74 -11.76
N GLN A 71 11.76 -25.36 -10.50
CA GLN A 71 11.61 -26.25 -9.37
C GLN A 71 10.13 -26.54 -9.07
N ILE A 72 9.87 -27.75 -8.59
CA ILE A 72 8.57 -28.16 -8.05
C ILE A 72 8.74 -28.33 -6.55
N ILE A 73 7.91 -27.64 -5.77
CA ILE A 73 7.95 -27.66 -4.31
C ILE A 73 6.66 -28.30 -3.82
N HIS A 74 6.79 -29.40 -3.06
CA HIS A 74 5.67 -30.02 -2.36
C HIS A 74 5.44 -29.33 -1.02
N TYR A 75 4.18 -29.19 -0.61
CA TYR A 75 3.82 -28.62 0.69
C TYR A 75 2.77 -29.47 1.40
N GLU A 76 2.72 -29.38 2.72
CA GLU A 76 1.59 -29.92 3.52
C GLU A 76 0.56 -28.81 3.79
N LYS A 77 1.05 -27.61 4.11
CA LYS A 77 0.27 -26.39 4.28
C LYS A 77 0.97 -25.26 3.54
N LEU A 78 0.21 -24.39 2.87
CA LEU A 78 0.71 -23.24 2.13
C LEU A 78 0.07 -21.96 2.67
N CYS A 79 0.87 -20.91 2.88
CA CYS A 79 0.34 -19.57 3.15
C CYS A 79 0.81 -18.59 2.08
N ILE A 80 -0.13 -18.00 1.34
CA ILE A 80 0.13 -17.03 0.27
C ILE A 80 0.20 -15.63 0.87
N CYS A 81 1.37 -14.98 0.73
CA CYS A 81 1.66 -13.65 1.26
C CYS A 81 2.23 -12.71 0.18
N THR A 82 1.79 -12.83 -1.07
CA THR A 82 2.33 -12.08 -2.23
C THR A 82 1.96 -10.61 -2.28
N GLY A 83 1.19 -10.13 -1.30
CA GLY A 83 0.79 -8.74 -1.15
C GLY A 83 -0.05 -8.22 -2.33
N GLY A 84 0.11 -6.94 -2.64
CA GLY A 84 -0.52 -6.29 -3.78
C GLY A 84 0.42 -5.36 -4.52
N ARG A 85 0.02 -4.96 -5.72
CA ARG A 85 0.71 -4.04 -6.62
C ARG A 85 -0.09 -2.74 -6.79
N PRO A 86 0.54 -1.60 -7.16
CA PRO A 86 -0.19 -0.37 -7.42
C PRO A 86 -1.33 -0.55 -8.43
N LYS A 87 -2.48 0.05 -8.15
CA LYS A 87 -3.55 0.21 -9.15
C LYS A 87 -3.15 1.35 -10.08
N LEU A 88 -2.54 1.01 -11.22
CA LEU A 88 -2.14 1.99 -12.24
C LEU A 88 -3.36 2.43 -13.06
N LEU A 89 -3.47 3.73 -13.31
CA LEU A 89 -4.50 4.34 -14.17
C LEU A 89 -4.39 3.91 -15.63
N ASN A 90 -3.16 3.69 -16.11
CA ASN A 90 -2.87 3.16 -17.44
C ASN A 90 -1.54 2.38 -17.38
N GLN A 91 -1.57 1.08 -17.64
CA GLN A 91 -0.39 0.21 -17.53
C GLN A 91 0.58 0.36 -18.71
N ASP A 92 0.11 0.88 -19.85
CA ASP A 92 0.88 0.93 -21.09
C ASP A 92 1.68 2.25 -21.24
N THR A 93 1.51 3.19 -20.31
CA THR A 93 2.16 4.51 -20.38
C THR A 93 3.36 4.58 -19.44
N PRO A 94 4.61 4.69 -19.95
CA PRO A 94 5.81 4.68 -19.11
C PRO A 94 5.90 5.87 -18.15
N ASN A 95 5.19 6.96 -18.44
CA ASN A 95 5.11 8.15 -17.59
C ASN A 95 4.05 8.04 -16.48
N VAL A 96 3.39 6.88 -16.31
CA VAL A 96 2.45 6.63 -15.21
C VAL A 96 3.13 5.70 -14.20
N LEU A 97 3.51 6.25 -13.05
CA LEU A 97 4.27 5.56 -12.03
C LEU A 97 3.35 5.14 -10.87
N GLY A 98 3.61 3.97 -10.29
CA GLY A 98 3.09 3.57 -8.99
C GLY A 98 4.24 3.43 -8.00
N ILE A 99 3.96 3.59 -6.71
CA ILE A 99 4.95 3.44 -5.63
C ILE A 99 4.47 2.36 -4.68
N ARG A 100 5.28 1.33 -4.45
CA ARG A 100 4.92 0.18 -3.60
C ARG A 100 6.08 -0.44 -2.85
N ASP A 101 7.26 -0.48 -3.45
CA ASP A 101 8.46 -1.15 -2.96
C ASP A 101 9.68 -0.22 -3.07
N THR A 102 10.81 -0.66 -2.52
CA THR A 102 12.07 0.10 -2.53
C THR A 102 12.47 0.52 -3.95
N ASP A 103 12.26 -0.34 -4.95
CA ASP A 103 12.67 -0.06 -6.34
C ASP A 103 11.80 1.02 -6.96
N SER A 104 10.48 0.91 -6.83
CA SER A 104 9.55 1.92 -7.33
C SER A 104 9.74 3.27 -6.64
N ALA A 105 10.16 3.29 -5.37
CA ALA A 105 10.55 4.52 -4.68
C ALA A 105 11.83 5.14 -5.27
N GLN A 106 12.85 4.32 -5.58
CA GLN A 106 14.07 4.79 -6.25
C GLN A 106 13.82 5.25 -7.69
N GLU A 107 12.98 4.53 -8.43
CA GLU A 107 12.55 4.92 -9.78
C GLU A 107 11.80 6.25 -9.75
N PHE A 108 10.88 6.41 -8.80
CA PHE A 108 10.19 7.67 -8.55
C PHE A 108 11.19 8.80 -8.26
N GLN A 109 12.18 8.57 -7.38
CA GLN A 109 13.21 9.56 -7.07
C GLN A 109 13.99 9.98 -8.32
N LYS A 110 14.38 9.03 -9.18
CA LYS A 110 15.10 9.29 -10.44
C LYS A 110 14.26 10.15 -11.39
N HIS A 111 12.96 9.88 -11.51
CA HIS A 111 12.05 10.69 -12.32
C HIS A 111 11.87 12.08 -11.72
N LEU A 112 11.64 12.15 -10.41
CA LEU A 112 11.40 13.39 -9.68
C LEU A 112 12.57 14.37 -9.86
N SER A 113 13.82 13.92 -9.68
CA SER A 113 15.03 14.76 -9.80
C SER A 113 15.22 15.49 -11.13
N LYS A 114 14.52 15.06 -12.18
CA LYS A 114 14.57 15.67 -13.53
C LYS A 114 13.28 16.41 -13.89
N ALA A 115 12.25 16.31 -13.06
CA ALA A 115 10.93 16.81 -13.37
C ALA A 115 10.70 18.23 -12.85
N LYS A 116 9.99 18.99 -13.68
CA LYS A 116 9.46 20.31 -13.39
C LYS A 116 8.02 20.22 -12.90
N ARG A 117 7.28 19.21 -13.38
CA ARG A 117 5.86 19.05 -13.10
C ARG A 117 5.44 17.59 -12.94
N MET A 118 4.72 17.34 -11.84
CA MET A 118 4.13 16.05 -11.51
C MET A 118 2.61 16.19 -11.31
N LEU A 119 1.86 15.19 -11.78
CA LEU A 119 0.45 15.02 -11.43
C LEU A 119 0.32 13.86 -10.44
N VAL A 120 -0.24 14.08 -9.27
CA VAL A 120 -0.52 13.04 -8.26
C VAL A 120 -2.02 12.77 -8.24
N VAL A 121 -2.41 11.50 -8.42
CA VAL A 121 -3.80 11.08 -8.50
C VAL A 121 -4.15 10.13 -7.37
N GLY A 122 -5.14 10.52 -6.56
CA GLY A 122 -5.59 9.75 -5.41
C GLY A 122 -5.46 10.55 -4.12
N ASN A 123 -6.17 10.13 -3.08
CA ASN A 123 -6.28 10.83 -1.80
C ASN A 123 -5.79 9.99 -0.60
N GLY A 124 -5.03 8.92 -0.87
CA GLY A 124 -4.46 8.03 0.15
C GLY A 124 -3.15 8.54 0.76
N GLY A 125 -2.60 7.78 1.71
CA GLY A 125 -1.37 8.13 2.45
C GLY A 125 -0.18 8.46 1.55
N ILE A 126 0.12 7.58 0.58
CA ILE A 126 1.20 7.80 -0.41
C ILE A 126 0.99 9.13 -1.15
N ALA A 127 -0.23 9.40 -1.61
CA ALA A 127 -0.52 10.61 -2.38
C ALA A 127 -0.27 11.87 -1.55
N LEU A 128 -0.71 11.88 -0.29
CA LEU A 128 -0.51 13.01 0.63
C LEU A 128 0.97 13.22 0.98
N GLU A 129 1.70 12.15 1.29
CA GLU A 129 3.12 12.22 1.61
C GLU A 129 3.93 12.78 0.43
N LEU A 130 3.61 12.38 -0.81
CA LEU A 130 4.25 12.93 -2.00
C LEU A 130 4.02 14.43 -2.16
N VAL A 131 2.78 14.89 -1.95
CA VAL A 131 2.42 16.31 -2.04
C VAL A 131 3.15 17.13 -0.97
N ILE A 132 3.31 16.58 0.24
CA ILE A 132 3.97 17.25 1.37
C ILE A 132 5.49 17.32 1.17
N TYR A 133 6.12 16.20 0.85
CA TYR A 133 7.56 16.05 0.97
C TYR A 133 8.32 16.33 -0.34
N SER A 134 7.64 16.31 -1.49
CA SER A 134 8.29 16.60 -2.77
C SER A 134 8.44 18.11 -2.98
N ILE A 135 9.67 18.62 -2.92
CA ILE A 135 9.97 20.05 -3.10
C ILE A 135 10.60 20.33 -4.47
N PHE A 136 10.68 21.61 -4.85
CA PHE A 136 11.18 22.05 -6.17
C PHE A 136 10.49 21.41 -7.37
N ILE A 137 9.16 21.28 -7.28
CA ILE A 137 8.33 20.73 -8.35
C ILE A 137 6.94 21.38 -8.31
N TYR A 138 6.34 21.56 -9.49
CA TYR A 138 4.92 21.91 -9.61
C TYR A 138 4.07 20.65 -9.49
N ILE A 139 3.22 20.58 -8.49
CA ILE A 139 2.35 19.44 -8.23
C ILE A 139 0.93 19.81 -8.59
N THR A 140 0.29 19.03 -9.45
CA THR A 140 -1.17 19.01 -9.55
C THR A 140 -1.65 17.81 -8.73
N PHE A 141 -2.50 18.05 -7.72
CA PHE A 141 -3.03 17.03 -6.83
C PHE A 141 -4.51 16.83 -7.09
N MET A 142 -4.89 15.59 -7.43
CA MET A 142 -6.26 15.24 -7.76
C MET A 142 -6.88 14.37 -6.68
N MET A 143 -8.01 14.85 -6.14
CA MET A 143 -8.77 14.16 -5.13
C MET A 143 -10.17 13.83 -5.66
N TYR A 144 -10.55 12.56 -5.56
CA TYR A 144 -11.93 12.13 -5.81
C TYR A 144 -12.65 11.88 -4.50
N LYS A 145 -13.92 12.29 -4.42
CA LYS A 145 -14.80 11.98 -3.29
C LYS A 145 -15.52 10.67 -3.59
N ALA A 146 -15.10 9.60 -2.91
CA ALA A 146 -15.92 8.40 -2.86
C ALA A 146 -17.15 8.69 -1.99
N ASP A 147 -18.36 8.37 -2.46
CA ASP A 147 -19.58 8.45 -1.66
C ASP A 147 -19.44 7.52 -0.43
N LYS A 148 -19.07 8.09 0.72
CA LYS A 148 -19.12 7.42 2.02
C LYS A 148 -19.70 8.38 3.08
N PRO A 149 -20.65 7.92 3.92
CA PRO A 149 -21.31 8.77 4.92
C PRO A 149 -20.40 9.13 6.10
N GLU A 150 -20.56 10.35 6.63
CA GLU A 150 -19.63 11.02 7.57
C GLU A 150 -20.24 11.18 8.99
N ARG A 151 -19.45 11.03 10.07
CA ARG A 151 -19.82 11.39 11.47
C ARG A 151 -18.59 11.78 12.34
N ALA A 152 -18.78 12.68 13.33
CA ALA A 152 -17.77 13.46 14.12
C ALA A 152 -17.62 13.16 15.66
N LEU A 153 -16.40 13.39 16.24
CA LEU A 153 -15.89 13.32 17.66
C LEU A 153 -14.93 12.14 18.15
N PRO A 154 -14.28 12.16 19.35
CA PRO A 154 -12.83 12.44 19.57
C PRO A 154 -12.03 11.39 20.42
N CYS A 155 -10.68 11.28 20.35
CA CYS A 155 -9.87 10.54 21.36
C CYS A 155 -8.34 10.82 21.40
N LYS A 156 -7.70 10.46 22.54
CA LYS A 156 -6.28 10.51 22.95
C LYS A 156 -5.41 9.35 22.39
N ARG A 157 -4.09 9.44 22.66
CA ARG A 157 -2.90 9.05 21.85
C ARG A 157 -2.19 7.74 22.26
N ALA A 158 -1.54 7.09 21.28
CA ALA A 158 -0.25 6.37 21.41
C ALA A 158 0.75 6.88 20.33
N ARG A 159 2.07 6.69 20.50
CA ARG A 159 3.14 7.26 19.65
C ARG A 159 4.21 6.19 19.38
N TYR A 160 4.70 6.10 18.15
CA TYR A 160 5.85 5.27 17.77
C TYR A 160 6.90 6.14 17.03
N THR A 161 8.16 5.73 17.06
CA THR A 161 9.31 6.45 16.49
C THR A 161 10.12 5.42 15.70
N THR A 162 10.42 5.69 14.43
CA THR A 162 11.42 4.96 13.65
C THR A 162 12.72 5.77 13.67
N ASP A 163 13.85 5.09 13.91
CA ASP A 163 15.17 5.72 13.90
C ASP A 163 15.87 5.55 12.55
N LYS A 164 16.68 6.56 12.23
CA LYS A 164 17.30 6.81 10.93
C LYS A 164 18.41 5.81 10.63
N THR A 165 18.32 5.10 9.52
CA THR A 165 19.52 4.50 8.91
C THR A 165 19.51 4.66 7.39
N THR A 166 20.45 5.47 6.92
CA THR A 166 20.82 5.64 5.51
C THR A 166 21.75 4.51 5.11
N ALA A 167 21.25 3.52 4.36
CA ALA A 167 22.10 2.60 3.62
C ALA A 167 21.97 2.90 2.12
N SER A 168 23.05 3.43 1.53
CA SER A 168 23.20 3.58 0.08
C SER A 168 23.48 2.21 -0.54
N ILE A 169 22.55 1.70 -1.35
CA ILE A 169 22.75 0.46 -2.12
C ILE A 169 22.98 0.85 -3.57
N GLU A 170 24.25 0.80 -4.00
CA GLU A 170 24.63 0.76 -5.42
C GLU A 170 24.65 -0.71 -5.87
N GLY A 171 23.63 -1.12 -6.63
CA GLY A 171 23.55 -2.45 -7.24
C GLY A 171 22.91 -2.38 -8.63
N THR A 172 23.60 -2.91 -9.64
CA THR A 172 23.23 -2.84 -11.07
C THR A 172 22.50 -4.09 -11.57
N SER A 173 21.63 -4.69 -10.74
CA SER A 173 20.70 -5.72 -11.19
C SER A 173 19.27 -5.32 -10.79
N ARG A 174 18.24 -5.66 -11.58
CA ARG A 174 16.82 -5.46 -11.21
C ARG A 174 16.49 -6.40 -10.04
N GLU A 175 16.98 -6.08 -8.86
CA GLU A 175 16.64 -6.75 -7.62
C GLU A 175 15.24 -6.26 -7.24
N LEU A 176 14.33 -7.19 -6.95
CA LEU A 176 13.00 -6.84 -6.43
C LEU A 176 13.16 -6.39 -4.97
N GLY A 177 12.77 -5.16 -4.69
CA GLY A 177 12.80 -4.54 -3.37
C GLY A 177 11.62 -4.93 -2.50
N SER A 178 11.74 -4.68 -1.19
CA SER A 178 10.67 -4.98 -0.24
C SER A 178 9.54 -3.96 -0.32
N ALA A 179 8.32 -4.38 0.01
CA ALA A 179 7.16 -3.48 0.13
C ALA A 179 7.44 -2.34 1.12
N LEU A 180 7.03 -1.12 0.77
CA LEU A 180 7.25 0.07 1.59
C LEU A 180 6.44 0.02 2.89
N GLY A 181 7.05 0.55 3.94
CA GLY A 181 6.42 0.71 5.26
C GLY A 181 6.04 2.18 5.51
N PRO A 182 5.68 2.51 6.76
CA PRO A 182 5.62 3.90 7.20
C PRO A 182 6.93 4.63 6.91
N ASP A 183 6.84 5.95 6.73
CA ASP A 183 8.00 6.83 6.60
C ASP A 183 8.97 6.40 5.48
N TRP A 184 8.45 5.76 4.43
CA TRP A 184 9.25 5.22 3.31
C TRP A 184 10.08 6.27 2.57
N HIS A 185 9.71 7.55 2.70
CA HIS A 185 10.45 8.67 2.14
C HIS A 185 11.70 9.03 2.96
N GLU A 186 11.86 8.49 4.18
CA GLU A 186 13.05 8.73 5.00
C GLU A 186 14.31 8.23 4.29
N GLY A 187 15.33 9.09 4.23
CA GLY A 187 16.58 8.79 3.51
C GLY A 187 16.51 9.01 2.00
N ILE A 188 15.33 9.31 1.42
CA ILE A 188 15.17 9.60 0.00
C ILE A 188 15.10 11.13 -0.22
N SER A 189 15.89 11.63 -1.17
CA SER A 189 15.82 13.04 -1.58
C SER A 189 14.63 13.25 -2.52
N LEU A 190 13.53 13.79 -2.00
CA LEU A 190 12.33 14.12 -2.78
C LEU A 190 12.40 15.55 -3.33
N ARG A 191 13.33 15.78 -4.27
CA ARG A 191 13.55 17.10 -4.90
C ARG A 191 13.38 17.02 -6.40
N GLY A 192 12.56 17.90 -6.96
CA GLY A 192 12.51 18.19 -8.39
C GLY A 192 13.63 19.14 -8.82
N THR A 193 13.49 19.71 -10.02
CA THR A 193 14.47 20.66 -10.55
C THR A 193 14.48 21.97 -9.76
N GLU A 194 15.66 22.41 -9.27
CA GLU A 194 15.82 23.67 -8.51
C GLU A 194 15.37 24.93 -9.26
N GLU A 195 15.15 24.83 -10.58
CA GLU A 195 14.56 25.88 -11.42
C GLU A 195 13.11 26.22 -11.05
N VAL A 196 12.43 25.39 -10.26
CA VAL A 196 11.00 25.52 -9.95
C VAL A 196 10.80 25.72 -8.45
N SER A 197 10.04 26.74 -8.06
CA SER A 197 9.57 26.87 -6.68
C SER A 197 8.47 25.84 -6.38
N HIS A 198 8.49 25.26 -5.18
CA HIS A 198 7.47 24.29 -4.78
C HIS A 198 6.07 24.95 -4.81
N ARG A 199 5.18 24.41 -5.65
CA ARG A 199 3.81 24.91 -5.81
C ARG A 199 2.86 23.74 -6.00
N VAL A 200 1.79 23.73 -5.21
CA VAL A 200 0.74 22.71 -5.29
C VAL A 200 -0.56 23.33 -5.80
N HIS A 201 -1.12 22.74 -6.85
CA HIS A 201 -2.46 23.01 -7.36
C HIS A 201 -3.36 21.85 -6.98
N LEU A 202 -4.56 22.13 -6.48
CA LEU A 202 -5.52 21.13 -6.05
C LEU A 202 -6.73 21.14 -6.98
N ASP A 203 -7.06 19.97 -7.52
CA ASP A 203 -8.33 19.71 -8.19
C ASP A 203 -9.12 18.67 -7.39
N TYR A 204 -10.31 19.08 -6.96
CA TYR A 204 -11.21 18.29 -6.12
C TYR A 204 -12.40 17.79 -6.94
N GLU A 205 -12.95 16.64 -6.54
CA GLU A 205 -14.15 16.02 -7.15
C GLU A 205 -14.03 15.82 -8.68
N CYS A 206 -12.87 15.38 -9.13
CA CYS A 206 -12.64 15.06 -10.54
C CYS A 206 -11.86 13.76 -10.71
N GLU A 207 -12.02 13.15 -11.89
CA GLU A 207 -11.33 11.93 -12.29
C GLU A 207 -10.52 12.19 -13.56
N ILE A 208 -9.55 11.32 -13.82
CA ILE A 208 -8.89 11.29 -15.13
C ILE A 208 -9.83 10.58 -16.10
N GLU A 209 -10.29 11.33 -17.09
CA GLU A 209 -11.08 10.77 -18.19
C GLU A 209 -10.16 10.08 -19.21
N LYS A 210 -9.01 10.70 -19.52
CA LYS A 210 -8.06 10.15 -20.50
C LYS A 210 -6.62 10.61 -20.28
N ILE A 211 -5.68 9.70 -20.49
CA ILE A 211 -4.24 9.97 -20.51
C ILE A 211 -3.78 9.93 -21.98
N TYR A 212 -2.99 10.92 -22.38
CA TYR A 212 -2.43 11.04 -23.72
C TYR A 212 -0.90 11.02 -23.65
N SER A 213 -0.27 10.32 -24.58
CA SER A 213 1.14 10.56 -24.89
C SER A 213 1.30 11.96 -25.50
N GLN A 214 2.53 12.49 -25.50
CA GLN A 214 2.82 13.75 -26.20
C GLN A 214 2.32 13.73 -27.65
N GLN A 215 2.58 12.66 -28.40
CA GLN A 215 2.21 12.57 -29.81
C GLN A 215 0.69 12.55 -30.00
N ASP A 216 -0.01 11.75 -29.20
CA ASP A 216 -1.47 11.63 -29.28
C ASP A 216 -2.17 12.92 -28.85
N PHE A 217 -1.62 13.62 -27.85
CA PHE A 217 -2.20 14.88 -27.40
C PHE A 217 -2.11 15.97 -28.47
N LEU A 218 -0.94 16.10 -29.11
CA LEU A 218 -0.71 17.11 -30.17
C LEU A 218 -1.60 16.89 -31.41
N GLN A 219 -2.08 15.66 -31.64
CA GLN A 219 -3.01 15.33 -32.72
C GLN A 219 -4.48 15.37 -32.28
N SER A 220 -4.74 15.53 -30.98
CA SER A 220 -6.10 15.50 -30.45
C SER A 220 -6.85 16.82 -30.71
N PRO A 221 -8.20 16.79 -30.76
CA PRO A 221 -9.01 18.02 -30.86
C PRO A 221 -8.85 18.98 -29.67
N LEU A 222 -8.27 18.51 -28.56
CA LEU A 222 -8.00 19.32 -27.37
C LEU A 222 -6.76 20.22 -27.55
N TYR A 223 -5.93 19.95 -28.56
CA TYR A 223 -4.79 20.79 -28.90
C TYR A 223 -5.26 22.00 -29.74
N SER A 224 -5.20 23.19 -29.15
CA SER A 224 -5.64 24.47 -29.71
C SER A 224 -4.62 25.57 -29.40
N GLN A 225 -4.82 26.80 -29.89
CA GLN A 225 -3.93 27.93 -29.58
C GLN A 225 -3.82 28.23 -28.07
N LYS A 226 -4.86 27.96 -27.26
CA LYS A 226 -4.78 28.03 -25.78
C LYS A 226 -3.88 26.95 -25.17
N SER A 227 -3.62 25.88 -25.91
CA SER A 227 -2.75 24.76 -25.51
C SER A 227 -1.27 25.03 -25.78
N GLN A 228 -0.93 26.11 -26.50
CA GLN A 228 0.46 26.55 -26.70
C GLN A 228 1.08 27.09 -25.41
N ASP A 229 0.26 27.73 -24.55
CA ASP A 229 0.68 28.24 -23.22
C ASP A 229 0.94 27.11 -22.21
N LEU A 230 0.45 25.89 -22.47
CA LEU A 230 0.64 24.75 -21.58
C LEU A 230 2.07 24.20 -21.64
N GLY A 231 2.86 24.50 -22.67
CA GLY A 231 4.14 23.86 -22.92
C GLY A 231 4.03 22.44 -23.49
N VAL A 232 5.15 21.91 -23.97
CA VAL A 232 5.25 20.54 -24.52
C VAL A 232 5.72 19.60 -23.41
N TRP A 233 4.91 18.58 -23.11
CA TRP A 233 5.15 17.61 -22.04
C TRP A 233 5.11 16.18 -22.58
N PRO A 234 5.80 15.23 -21.93
CA PRO A 234 5.78 13.84 -22.36
C PRO A 234 4.42 13.16 -22.15
N VAL A 235 3.62 13.60 -21.17
CA VAL A 235 2.30 13.05 -20.88
C VAL A 235 1.30 14.16 -20.53
N TYR A 236 0.03 13.94 -20.92
CA TYR A 236 -1.09 14.82 -20.60
C TYR A 236 -2.24 14.03 -19.98
N ALA A 237 -2.89 14.59 -18.97
CA ALA A 237 -4.11 14.07 -18.37
C ALA A 237 -5.28 15.02 -18.63
N HIS A 238 -6.36 14.49 -19.22
CA HIS A 238 -7.64 15.17 -19.39
C HIS A 238 -8.60 14.73 -18.29
N LEU A 239 -9.24 15.70 -17.66
CA LEU A 239 -10.07 15.50 -16.47
C LEU A 239 -11.55 15.62 -16.79
N THR A 240 -12.39 14.98 -15.99
CA THR A 240 -13.86 15.05 -16.13
C THR A 240 -14.45 16.46 -15.97
N ASN A 241 -13.71 17.39 -15.36
CA ASN A 241 -14.08 18.80 -15.27
C ASN A 241 -13.66 19.65 -16.50
N GLY A 242 -13.17 19.00 -17.56
CA GLY A 242 -12.74 19.63 -18.81
C GLY A 242 -11.32 20.21 -18.79
N LYS A 243 -10.63 20.24 -17.64
CA LYS A 243 -9.25 20.70 -17.56
C LYS A 243 -8.28 19.67 -18.13
N THR A 244 -7.15 20.17 -18.62
CA THR A 244 -6.07 19.32 -19.13
C THR A 244 -4.73 19.76 -18.57
N TYR A 245 -3.93 18.81 -18.11
CA TYR A 245 -2.62 19.05 -17.53
C TYR A 245 -1.54 18.26 -18.25
N GLY A 246 -0.54 18.96 -18.78
CA GLY A 246 0.72 18.36 -19.20
C GLY A 246 1.70 18.31 -18.06
N CYS A 247 2.42 17.19 -17.91
CA CYS A 247 3.40 16.95 -16.85
C CYS A 247 4.52 16.00 -17.31
N ASP A 248 5.61 15.93 -16.55
CA ASP A 248 6.71 15.01 -16.85
C ASP A 248 6.32 13.55 -16.58
N PHE A 249 5.51 13.34 -15.54
CA PHE A 249 4.93 12.05 -15.19
C PHE A 249 3.70 12.20 -14.29
N ILE A 250 2.93 11.12 -14.17
CA ILE A 250 1.75 10.96 -13.33
C ILE A 250 2.05 9.90 -12.27
N VAL A 251 1.73 10.18 -11.00
CA VAL A 251 1.77 9.18 -9.93
C VAL A 251 0.37 8.66 -9.66
N SER A 252 0.17 7.37 -9.90
CA SER A 252 -1.07 6.64 -9.63
C SER A 252 -1.08 6.13 -8.19
N ALA A 253 -1.68 6.90 -7.29
CA ALA A 253 -1.84 6.56 -5.87
C ALA A 253 -3.31 6.21 -5.53
N THR A 254 -3.98 5.49 -6.44
CA THR A 254 -5.42 5.16 -6.38
C THR A 254 -5.73 3.82 -5.70
N GLY A 255 -4.82 3.32 -4.87
CA GLY A 255 -4.94 2.03 -4.18
C GLY A 255 -4.07 0.92 -4.76
N VAL A 256 -4.29 -0.30 -4.30
CA VAL A 256 -3.53 -1.49 -4.68
C VAL A 256 -4.47 -2.59 -5.20
N VAL A 257 -3.93 -3.50 -6.00
CA VAL A 257 -4.60 -4.70 -6.47
C VAL A 257 -3.88 -5.92 -5.90
N PRO A 258 -4.60 -6.89 -5.31
CA PRO A 258 -4.04 -8.14 -4.81
C PRO A 258 -3.27 -8.93 -5.88
N ASN A 259 -2.10 -9.47 -5.52
CA ASN A 259 -1.25 -10.27 -6.42
C ASN A 259 -1.67 -11.75 -6.42
N THR A 260 -2.84 -12.05 -6.99
CA THR A 260 -3.46 -13.39 -6.95
C THR A 260 -3.24 -14.20 -8.22
N GLU A 261 -2.87 -13.55 -9.33
CA GLU A 261 -2.88 -14.14 -10.67
C GLU A 261 -2.08 -15.45 -10.82
N PRO A 262 -0.86 -15.61 -10.24
CA PRO A 262 -0.09 -16.85 -10.37
C PRO A 262 -0.81 -18.08 -9.81
N PHE A 263 -1.79 -17.89 -8.91
CA PHE A 263 -2.46 -18.98 -8.21
C PHE A 263 -3.81 -19.35 -8.84
N LEU A 264 -4.39 -18.51 -9.69
CA LEU A 264 -5.77 -18.71 -10.14
C LEU A 264 -5.92 -19.81 -11.20
N LYS A 265 -4.93 -19.97 -12.09
CA LYS A 265 -5.05 -20.87 -13.22
C LYS A 265 -5.04 -22.33 -12.77
N GLY A 266 -6.16 -23.02 -12.95
CA GLY A 266 -6.30 -24.44 -12.62
C GLY A 266 -6.82 -24.71 -11.20
N ASN A 267 -6.93 -23.68 -10.37
CA ASN A 267 -7.50 -23.76 -9.02
C ASN A 267 -8.88 -23.07 -8.99
N LYS A 268 -9.63 -23.31 -7.91
CA LYS A 268 -11.01 -22.88 -7.64
C LYS A 268 -11.06 -21.94 -6.43
N PHE A 269 -10.18 -20.93 -6.42
CA PHE A 269 -10.21 -19.89 -5.40
C PHE A 269 -11.50 -19.05 -5.49
N GLU A 270 -12.18 -18.89 -4.35
CA GLU A 270 -13.18 -17.85 -4.15
C GLU A 270 -12.47 -16.49 -4.07
N LEU A 271 -12.91 -15.54 -4.89
CA LEU A 271 -12.36 -14.19 -4.92
C LEU A 271 -13.37 -13.18 -4.39
N ALA A 272 -12.87 -12.20 -3.65
CA ALA A 272 -13.64 -11.01 -3.28
C ALA A 272 -13.79 -10.04 -4.46
N GLU A 273 -14.60 -9.00 -4.28
CA GLU A 273 -14.85 -7.97 -5.31
C GLU A 273 -13.55 -7.29 -5.79
N ASP A 274 -12.59 -7.11 -4.89
CA ASP A 274 -11.29 -6.51 -5.17
C ASP A 274 -10.26 -7.49 -5.75
N ARG A 275 -10.69 -8.71 -6.11
CA ARG A 275 -9.85 -9.80 -6.65
C ARG A 275 -8.89 -10.43 -5.64
N GLY A 276 -9.00 -10.09 -4.35
CA GLY A 276 -8.27 -10.77 -3.29
C GLY A 276 -8.77 -12.19 -3.05
N LEU A 277 -7.88 -13.08 -2.62
CA LEU A 277 -8.27 -14.44 -2.18
C LEU A 277 -9.19 -14.31 -0.97
N ARG A 278 -10.42 -14.81 -1.06
CA ARG A 278 -11.35 -14.77 0.06
C ARG A 278 -10.89 -15.74 1.15
N VAL A 279 -10.78 -15.27 2.39
CA VAL A 279 -10.34 -16.09 3.53
C VAL A 279 -11.38 -16.15 4.64
N ASN A 280 -11.52 -17.30 5.30
CA ASN A 280 -12.36 -17.45 6.48
C ASN A 280 -11.69 -16.88 7.75
N ASP A 281 -12.35 -17.04 8.90
CA ASP A 281 -11.86 -16.62 10.22
C ASP A 281 -10.66 -17.42 10.74
N HIS A 282 -10.17 -18.41 9.99
CA HIS A 282 -8.90 -19.13 10.22
C HIS A 282 -7.82 -18.76 9.18
N MET A 283 -8.04 -17.73 8.37
CA MET A 283 -7.19 -17.33 7.23
C MET A 283 -7.11 -18.37 6.10
N GLN A 284 -7.99 -19.37 6.09
CA GLN A 284 -8.05 -20.40 5.06
C GLN A 284 -8.76 -19.87 3.82
N THR A 285 -8.24 -20.22 2.66
CA THR A 285 -8.90 -19.98 1.36
C THR A 285 -9.92 -21.07 1.06
N SER A 286 -10.58 -21.02 -0.11
CA SER A 286 -11.43 -22.12 -0.58
C SER A 286 -10.67 -23.35 -1.09
N GLU A 287 -9.35 -23.24 -1.30
CA GLU A 287 -8.50 -24.38 -1.63
C GLU A 287 -8.02 -25.08 -0.35
N PRO A 288 -8.17 -26.42 -0.23
CA PRO A 288 -7.71 -27.17 0.93
C PRO A 288 -6.23 -26.93 1.20
N ASP A 289 -5.87 -26.82 2.49
CA ASP A 289 -4.49 -26.66 2.94
C ASP A 289 -3.79 -25.36 2.48
N VAL A 290 -4.54 -24.44 1.85
CA VAL A 290 -4.05 -23.13 1.40
C VAL A 290 -4.66 -22.01 2.22
N TYR A 291 -3.78 -21.23 2.83
CA TYR A 291 -4.04 -20.04 3.61
C TYR A 291 -3.57 -18.79 2.84
N ALA A 292 -4.05 -17.62 3.23
CA ALA A 292 -3.54 -16.36 2.69
C ALA A 292 -3.54 -15.24 3.75
N ALA A 293 -2.57 -14.33 3.65
CA ALA A 293 -2.43 -13.23 4.61
C ALA A 293 -1.93 -11.93 3.97
N GLY A 294 -2.42 -10.80 4.47
CA GLY A 294 -2.05 -9.46 4.02
C GLY A 294 -2.76 -9.04 2.73
N ASP A 295 -2.12 -8.15 1.96
CA ASP A 295 -2.76 -7.44 0.84
C ASP A 295 -3.25 -8.34 -0.31
N VAL A 296 -2.85 -9.62 -0.34
CA VAL A 296 -3.28 -10.60 -1.35
C VAL A 296 -4.71 -11.15 -1.10
N CYS A 297 -5.20 -11.05 0.14
CA CYS A 297 -6.43 -11.71 0.55
C CYS A 297 -7.45 -10.74 1.14
N THR A 298 -8.72 -11.13 1.17
CA THR A 298 -9.81 -10.32 1.69
C THR A 298 -10.60 -11.15 2.69
N ALA A 299 -10.81 -10.57 3.87
CA ALA A 299 -11.56 -11.20 4.94
C ALA A 299 -13.00 -11.52 4.51
N GLY A 300 -13.40 -12.78 4.67
CA GLY A 300 -14.68 -13.32 4.22
C GLY A 300 -15.63 -13.72 5.35
N TRP A 301 -15.29 -13.49 6.62
CA TRP A 301 -16.20 -13.73 7.74
C TRP A 301 -17.26 -12.63 7.88
N GLU A 302 -18.13 -12.71 8.88
CA GLU A 302 -19.06 -11.64 9.20
C GLU A 302 -18.33 -10.55 9.99
N HIS A 303 -18.40 -9.30 9.54
CA HIS A 303 -17.67 -8.19 10.13
C HIS A 303 -18.60 -7.25 10.89
N SER A 304 -18.04 -6.51 11.85
CA SER A 304 -18.71 -5.33 12.39
C SER A 304 -19.01 -4.31 11.29
N ALA A 305 -20.12 -3.59 11.41
CA ALA A 305 -20.47 -2.49 10.50
C ALA A 305 -19.40 -1.38 10.41
N LEU A 306 -18.50 -1.31 11.40
CA LEU A 306 -17.40 -0.34 11.45
C LEU A 306 -16.10 -0.86 10.85
N TRP A 307 -16.02 -2.15 10.52
CA TRP A 307 -14.81 -2.73 9.96
C TRP A 307 -14.63 -2.31 8.50
N GLN A 308 -13.38 -1.99 8.14
CA GLN A 308 -12.97 -1.83 6.75
C GLN A 308 -11.68 -2.61 6.52
N GLN A 309 -11.64 -3.38 5.43
CA GLN A 309 -10.38 -3.94 4.93
C GLN A 309 -9.47 -2.78 4.55
N MET A 310 -8.28 -2.74 5.15
CA MET A 310 -7.24 -1.80 4.76
C MET A 310 -6.05 -2.57 4.20
N ARG A 311 -5.29 -1.92 3.33
CA ARG A 311 -4.07 -2.49 2.74
C ARG A 311 -2.85 -1.90 3.43
N LEU A 312 -2.76 -2.19 4.73
CA LEU A 312 -1.76 -1.64 5.65
C LEU A 312 -0.85 -2.74 6.17
N TRP A 313 0.42 -2.42 6.37
CA TRP A 313 1.41 -3.36 6.90
C TRP A 313 1.02 -3.91 8.28
N THR A 314 0.33 -3.12 9.13
CA THR A 314 -0.15 -3.59 10.44
C THR A 314 -1.17 -4.70 10.30
N GLN A 315 -2.12 -4.56 9.36
CA GLN A 315 -3.07 -5.63 9.05
C GLN A 315 -2.36 -6.85 8.49
N ALA A 316 -1.43 -6.67 7.55
CA ALA A 316 -0.67 -7.77 6.98
C ALA A 316 0.14 -8.55 8.03
N ARG A 317 0.79 -7.84 8.97
CA ARG A 317 1.53 -8.44 10.09
C ARG A 317 0.62 -9.30 10.96
N GLN A 318 -0.52 -8.77 11.37
CA GLN A 318 -1.47 -9.50 12.23
C GLN A 318 -2.05 -10.72 11.51
N MET A 319 -2.44 -10.57 10.23
CA MET A 319 -2.96 -11.67 9.42
C MET A 319 -1.91 -12.77 9.26
N GLY A 320 -0.65 -12.42 8.99
CA GLY A 320 0.43 -13.39 8.84
C GLY A 320 0.71 -14.16 10.14
N TRP A 321 0.76 -13.45 11.27
CA TRP A 321 0.93 -14.07 12.59
C TRP A 321 -0.24 -14.99 12.94
N TYR A 322 -1.48 -14.56 12.67
CA TYR A 322 -2.66 -15.34 12.97
C TYR A 322 -2.82 -16.56 12.04
N ALA A 323 -2.48 -16.44 10.75
CA ALA A 323 -2.42 -17.57 9.83
C ALA A 323 -1.45 -18.65 10.32
N ALA A 324 -0.27 -18.25 10.81
CA ALA A 324 0.69 -19.19 11.39
C ALA A 324 0.13 -19.92 12.62
N ARG A 325 -0.61 -19.22 13.51
CA ARG A 325 -1.29 -19.85 14.65
C ARG A 325 -2.37 -20.84 14.19
N CYS A 326 -3.15 -20.49 13.17
CA CYS A 326 -4.18 -21.37 12.62
C CYS A 326 -3.59 -22.64 12.03
N ILE A 327 -2.51 -22.52 11.24
CA ILE A 327 -1.78 -23.66 10.70
C ILE A 327 -1.25 -24.55 11.84
N ALA A 328 -0.63 -23.97 12.86
CA ALA A 328 -0.08 -24.73 14.00
C ALA A 328 -1.17 -25.46 14.80
N ALA A 329 -2.31 -24.80 15.03
CA ALA A 329 -3.45 -25.38 15.72
C ALA A 329 -4.04 -26.55 14.93
N GLU A 330 -4.25 -26.37 13.61
CA GLU A 330 -4.78 -27.43 12.74
C GLU A 330 -3.86 -28.67 12.71
N VAL A 331 -2.54 -28.47 12.55
CA VAL A 331 -1.55 -29.55 12.57
C VAL A 331 -1.52 -30.28 13.91
N SER A 332 -1.78 -29.57 15.01
CA SER A 332 -1.77 -30.14 16.37
C SER A 332 -3.13 -30.72 16.78
N GLY A 333 -4.17 -30.56 15.97
CA GLY A 333 -5.55 -30.92 16.32
C GLY A 333 -6.16 -30.05 17.44
N GLU A 334 -5.62 -28.85 17.64
CA GLU A 334 -6.07 -27.90 18.65
C GLU A 334 -7.13 -26.94 18.08
N ALA A 335 -8.07 -26.51 18.92
CA ALA A 335 -9.03 -25.49 18.55
C ALA A 335 -8.42 -24.10 18.72
N ILE A 336 -8.66 -23.21 17.75
CA ILE A 336 -8.27 -21.80 17.82
C ILE A 336 -9.49 -20.91 17.56
N GLU A 337 -9.74 -19.96 18.46
CA GLU A 337 -10.75 -18.93 18.27
C GLU A 337 -10.15 -17.74 17.48
N LEU A 338 -11.02 -16.97 16.81
CA LEU A 338 -10.65 -15.71 16.20
C LEU A 338 -10.20 -14.72 17.29
N ASP A 339 -8.89 -14.50 17.36
CA ASP A 339 -8.23 -13.74 18.42
C ASP A 339 -7.23 -12.73 17.82
N PHE A 340 -7.62 -12.08 16.73
CA PHE A 340 -6.90 -10.91 16.25
C PHE A 340 -7.86 -9.72 16.12
N CYS A 341 -7.48 -8.63 16.78
CA CYS A 341 -8.19 -7.36 16.74
C CYS A 341 -7.37 -6.41 15.88
N PHE A 342 -7.93 -5.99 14.74
CA PHE A 342 -7.29 -4.93 13.98
C PHE A 342 -7.19 -3.67 14.85
N GLU A 343 -5.99 -3.14 14.92
CA GLU A 343 -5.60 -2.04 15.78
C GLU A 343 -6.38 -0.76 15.51
N LEU A 344 -6.30 0.16 16.48
CA LEU A 344 -6.54 1.58 16.24
C LEU A 344 -5.44 2.08 15.29
N PHE A 345 -5.76 2.28 14.02
CA PHE A 345 -4.83 2.95 13.11
C PHE A 345 -4.82 4.44 13.47
N SER A 346 -3.67 4.92 13.92
CA SER A 346 -3.45 6.34 14.18
C SER A 346 -2.25 6.82 13.36
N HIS A 347 -2.53 7.64 12.35
CA HIS A 347 -1.52 8.25 11.50
C HIS A 347 -1.47 9.74 11.76
N ILE A 348 -0.28 10.26 12.03
CA ILE A 348 -0.07 11.68 12.24
C ILE A 348 0.89 12.16 11.17
N THR A 349 0.39 12.99 10.27
CA THR A 349 1.22 13.68 9.29
C THR A 349 1.15 15.19 9.48
N LYS A 350 2.04 15.92 8.82
CA LYS A 350 1.97 17.38 8.74
C LYS A 350 1.65 17.77 7.30
N PHE A 351 0.49 18.36 7.07
CA PHE A 351 0.10 18.91 5.78
C PHE A 351 0.24 20.43 5.83
N PHE A 352 1.18 21.00 5.05
CA PHE A 352 1.46 22.45 5.01
C PHE A 352 1.53 23.13 6.40
N ASN A 353 2.32 22.54 7.31
CA ASN A 353 2.46 22.96 8.72
C ASN A 353 1.26 22.71 9.64
N TYR A 354 0.16 22.15 9.14
CA TYR A 354 -0.95 21.68 9.96
C TYR A 354 -0.75 20.22 10.33
N LYS A 355 -0.93 19.90 11.61
CA LYS A 355 -0.87 18.52 12.08
C LYS A 355 -2.19 17.83 11.74
N VAL A 356 -2.16 16.92 10.77
CA VAL A 356 -3.31 16.08 10.40
C VAL A 356 -3.19 14.76 11.17
N MET A 357 -4.23 14.43 11.93
CA MET A 357 -4.33 13.17 12.64
C MET A 357 -5.47 12.36 12.04
N ILE A 358 -5.13 11.24 11.40
CA ILE A 358 -6.09 10.27 10.88
C ILE A 358 -6.21 9.17 11.94
N LEU A 359 -7.41 9.00 12.49
CA LEU A 359 -7.71 7.93 13.45
C LEU A 359 -8.76 7.01 12.81
N PHE A 360 -8.51 5.70 12.78
CA PHE A 360 -9.48 4.68 12.40
C PHE A 360 -9.58 3.64 13.50
N PHE A 361 -10.79 3.40 14.00
CA PHE A 361 -11.10 2.26 14.86
C PHE A 361 -11.50 1.07 14.01
N ILE A 362 -10.95 -0.10 14.31
CA ILE A 362 -11.37 -1.36 13.70
C ILE A 362 -11.73 -2.29 14.86
N LEU A 363 -13.00 -2.72 14.95
CA LEU A 363 -13.44 -3.68 15.95
C LEU A 363 -14.00 -4.89 15.22
N ILE A 364 -13.39 -6.08 15.39
CA ILE A 364 -13.87 -7.29 14.71
C ILE A 364 -14.83 -8.13 15.57
N TYR A 365 -14.94 -7.94 16.89
CA TYR A 365 -15.73 -8.89 17.68
C TYR A 365 -16.63 -8.26 18.75
N SER A 366 -17.94 -8.43 18.56
CA SER A 366 -18.96 -8.40 19.62
C SER A 366 -19.96 -9.53 19.37
N LYS A 367 -19.53 -10.78 19.59
CA LYS A 367 -20.46 -11.93 19.71
C LYS A 367 -20.46 -12.58 21.09
N ARG A 368 -19.64 -12.13 22.04
CA ARG A 368 -19.50 -12.77 23.39
C ARG A 368 -19.79 -11.88 24.59
N LEU A 369 -20.07 -10.59 24.39
CA LEU A 369 -20.59 -9.74 25.44
C LEU A 369 -22.04 -9.45 25.10
N ALA A 370 -22.97 -10.13 25.77
CA ALA A 370 -24.36 -9.70 25.92
C ALA A 370 -24.43 -8.42 26.77
N LEU A 371 -23.58 -7.45 26.45
CA LEU A 371 -23.74 -6.07 26.86
C LEU A 371 -24.62 -5.46 25.77
N GLU A 372 -25.70 -4.81 26.19
CA GLU A 372 -26.50 -3.92 25.36
C GLU A 372 -25.59 -3.12 24.42
N PRO A 373 -26.04 -2.80 23.19
CA PRO A 373 -25.22 -2.07 22.22
C PRO A 373 -24.67 -0.82 22.90
N ILE A 374 -23.39 -0.87 23.28
CA ILE A 374 -22.68 0.30 23.77
C ILE A 374 -22.57 1.16 22.52
N GLU A 375 -23.43 2.17 22.37
CA GLU A 375 -23.35 3.16 21.29
C GLU A 375 -21.94 3.75 21.25
N PRO A 376 -21.08 3.39 20.29
CA PRO A 376 -19.74 3.95 20.22
C PRO A 376 -19.81 5.15 19.27
N TYR A 377 -19.80 6.34 19.86
CA TYR A 377 -19.70 7.63 19.16
C TYR A 377 -18.28 7.78 18.58
N PHE A 378 -18.03 7.59 17.26
CA PHE A 378 -16.67 7.79 16.71
C PHE A 378 -16.49 8.27 15.27
N SER A 379 -15.31 8.89 15.14
CA SER A 379 -14.79 9.94 14.23
C SER A 379 -13.92 9.65 13.03
N LEU A 380 -14.26 10.08 11.80
CA LEU A 380 -13.23 10.47 10.84
C LEU A 380 -12.99 11.98 10.96
N TYR A 381 -11.85 12.40 11.50
CA TYR A 381 -11.33 13.74 11.24
C TYR A 381 -10.24 13.63 10.18
N ILE A 382 -10.56 14.01 8.94
CA ILE A 382 -9.58 14.78 8.18
C ILE A 382 -9.78 16.20 8.73
N VAL A 383 -8.89 16.72 9.57
CA VAL A 383 -8.84 18.18 9.73
C VAL A 383 -8.25 18.72 8.43
N SER A 384 -9.07 18.74 7.39
CA SER A 384 -8.96 19.72 6.34
C SER A 384 -9.92 20.82 6.77
N GLU A 385 -9.43 21.78 7.56
CA GLU A 385 -9.91 23.15 7.32
C GLU A 385 -9.37 23.58 5.93
N PHE A 386 -9.84 22.94 4.86
CA PHE A 386 -10.01 23.63 3.60
C PHE A 386 -11.37 24.30 3.69
N ASN A 387 -11.43 25.30 4.56
CA ASN A 387 -12.59 26.17 4.69
C ASN A 387 -12.80 26.82 3.32
N GLU A 388 -14.04 27.04 2.88
CA GLU A 388 -14.39 27.73 1.62
C GLU A 388 -13.70 29.11 1.47
N GLU A 389 -13.18 29.67 2.58
CA GLU A 389 -12.31 30.84 2.58
C GLU A 389 -10.96 30.64 1.85
N TRP A 390 -10.42 29.42 1.71
CA TRP A 390 -9.16 29.19 1.00
C TRP A 390 -9.31 29.35 -0.53
N THR A 391 -10.42 28.87 -1.10
CA THR A 391 -10.78 29.07 -2.51
C THR A 391 -10.98 30.55 -2.84
N ASN A 392 -11.49 31.35 -1.89
CA ASN A 392 -11.72 32.77 -2.09
C ASN A 392 -10.53 33.68 -1.75
N ARG A 393 -9.55 33.24 -0.93
CA ARG A 393 -8.39 34.08 -0.57
C ARG A 393 -7.16 33.90 -1.45
N ASN A 394 -7.03 32.79 -2.19
CA ASN A 394 -5.84 32.52 -3.02
C ASN A 394 -6.11 32.44 -4.53
N ALA A 395 -7.34 32.70 -4.97
CA ALA A 395 -7.64 32.96 -6.37
C ALA A 395 -7.39 34.45 -6.67
N THR A 396 -6.30 34.71 -7.40
CA THR A 396 -5.93 35.98 -8.07
C THR A 396 -5.66 37.20 -7.19
N ASN A 397 -4.39 37.50 -6.95
CA ASN A 397 -3.62 38.47 -7.73
C ASN A 397 -2.25 38.66 -7.07
N ASP A 398 -1.21 38.73 -7.90
CA ASP A 398 0.13 39.28 -7.64
C ASP A 398 0.64 39.30 -6.20
N LEU A 399 1.80 38.66 -5.95
CA LEU A 399 2.81 39.25 -5.07
C LEU A 399 4.18 38.59 -5.28
N LYS A 400 5.16 39.49 -5.37
CA LYS A 400 6.60 39.30 -5.48
C LYS A 400 7.22 38.47 -4.37
#